data_AF-A0A418WBE7-F1
#
_entry.id   AF-A0A418WBE7-F1
#
_cell.length_a   1.000
_cell.length_b   1.000
_cell.length_c   1.000
_cell.angle_alpha   90.00
_cell.angle_beta   90.00
_cell.angle_gamma   90.00
#
_symmetry.space_group_name_H-M   'P 1'
#
loop_
_entity.id
_entity.type
_entity.pdbx_description
1 polymer ?
#
loop_
_entity_poly.entity_id
_entity_poly.type
_entity_poly.pdbx_seq_one_letter_code
_entity_poly.pdbx_strand_id
1 'polypeptide(L)'
;MLARGAGEVLWVPTAAALHHGGFPYAPGLEAVALDRLTLVPAKTPAEALWAAEEALKCPAVAAVILELPDQGKAADLTATRRLSLAAREGAGLACLIRHCLTPLPSAAATRWTITPAPSQPDDFGGLGPLA
;
A
#
# COMPACT_ATOMS: atom_id res chain seq x y z
N MET A 1 14.53 9.64 -1.63
CA MET A 1 13.46 9.91 -2.62
C MET A 1 12.31 10.50 -1.83
N LEU A 2 12.13 11.81 -1.88
CA LEU A 2 11.05 12.50 -1.19
C LEU A 2 9.84 12.54 -2.14
N ALA A 3 8.66 12.13 -1.66
CA ALA A 3 7.42 12.27 -2.42
C ALA A 3 7.16 13.77 -2.69
N ARG A 4 6.59 14.08 -3.86
CA ARG A 4 6.14 15.46 -4.14
C ARG A 4 5.05 15.82 -3.12
N GLY A 5 5.21 16.92 -2.41
CA GLY A 5 4.34 17.31 -1.28
C GLY A 5 2.93 17.79 -1.65
N ALA A 6 2.50 17.61 -2.90
CA ALA A 6 1.15 17.89 -3.37
C ALA A 6 0.93 17.09 -4.66
N GLY A 7 0.03 16.10 -4.63
CA GLY A 7 -0.32 15.29 -5.80
C GLY A 7 -1.20 14.10 -5.44
N GLU A 8 -1.79 13.49 -6.46
CA GLU A 8 -2.76 12.40 -6.27
C GLU A 8 -2.07 11.16 -5.69
N VAL A 9 -2.68 10.54 -4.69
CA VAL A 9 -2.29 9.22 -4.20
C VAL A 9 -3.26 8.18 -4.74
N LEU A 10 -2.74 7.16 -5.42
CA LEU A 10 -3.55 6.02 -5.87
C LEU A 10 -3.35 4.85 -4.92
N TRP A 11 -4.44 4.34 -4.36
CA TRP A 11 -4.43 3.05 -3.67
C TRP A 11 -5.03 1.99 -4.58
N VAL A 12 -4.22 1.02 -4.97
CA VAL A 12 -4.56 -0.08 -5.86
C VAL A 12 -4.63 -1.38 -5.06
N PRO A 13 -5.77 -1.69 -4.41
CA PRO A 13 -5.97 -2.99 -3.79
C PRO A 13 -6.50 -4.00 -4.82
N THR A 14 -6.35 -5.29 -4.53
CA THR A 14 -7.17 -6.30 -5.21
C THR A 14 -8.56 -6.38 -4.56
N ALA A 15 -9.56 -6.85 -5.31
CA ALA A 15 -10.88 -7.15 -4.76
C ALA A 15 -10.81 -8.14 -3.58
N ALA A 16 -9.88 -9.10 -3.63
CA ALA A 16 -9.63 -10.01 -2.52
C ALA A 16 -9.03 -9.31 -1.30
N ALA A 17 -8.15 -8.33 -1.48
CA ALA A 17 -7.61 -7.54 -0.37
C ALA A 17 -8.73 -6.74 0.33
N LEU A 18 -9.58 -6.04 -0.45
CA LEU A 18 -10.74 -5.31 0.09
C LEU A 18 -11.74 -6.23 0.78
N HIS A 19 -11.98 -7.43 0.24
CA HIS A 19 -12.91 -8.38 0.85
C HIS A 19 -12.46 -8.84 2.24
N HIS A 20 -11.16 -9.05 2.45
CA HIS A 20 -10.62 -9.51 3.74
C HIS A 20 -10.30 -8.37 4.70
N GLY A 21 -9.74 -7.27 4.19
CA GLY A 21 -9.25 -6.14 4.99
C GLY A 21 -10.23 -4.97 5.11
N GLY A 22 -11.30 -4.96 4.32
CA GLY A 22 -12.23 -3.84 4.24
C GLY A 22 -11.67 -2.66 3.45
N PHE A 23 -12.41 -1.56 3.49
CA PHE A 23 -11.97 -0.29 2.91
C PHE A 23 -11.06 0.50 3.87
N PRO A 24 -10.21 1.40 3.36
CA PRO A 24 -9.45 2.32 4.20
C PRO A 24 -10.36 3.08 5.17
N TYR A 25 -9.96 3.12 6.44
CA TYR A 25 -10.72 3.82 7.47
C TYR A 25 -10.55 5.33 7.34
N ALA A 26 -11.60 6.01 6.85
CA ALA A 26 -11.55 7.43 6.49
C ALA A 26 -11.03 8.35 7.62
N PRO A 27 -11.48 8.23 8.90
CA PRO A 27 -10.95 9.07 9.97
C PRO A 27 -9.45 8.88 10.22
N GLY A 28 -8.93 7.67 9.97
CA GLY A 28 -7.49 7.41 10.05
C GLY A 28 -6.69 8.10 8.94
N LEU A 29 -7.29 8.31 7.76
CA LEU A 29 -6.66 9.00 6.64
C LEU A 29 -6.59 10.51 6.84
N GLU A 30 -7.56 11.10 7.54
CA GLU A 30 -7.55 12.54 7.87
C GLU A 30 -6.30 12.92 8.68
N ALA A 31 -5.82 12.02 9.55
CA ALA A 31 -4.60 12.22 10.33
C ALA A 31 -3.30 12.23 9.49
N VAL A 32 -3.34 11.71 8.26
CA VAL A 32 -2.16 11.56 7.37
C VAL A 32 -2.04 12.73 6.38
N ALA A 33 -2.96 13.71 6.42
CA ALA A 33 -2.95 14.91 5.58
C ALA A 33 -2.75 14.61 4.08
N LEU A 34 -3.42 13.56 3.58
CA LEU A 34 -3.45 13.26 2.15
C LEU A 34 -4.40 14.24 1.45
N ASP A 35 -3.91 15.00 0.47
CA ASP A 35 -4.73 15.95 -0.31
C ASP A 35 -5.85 15.23 -1.08
N ARG A 36 -5.51 14.13 -1.76
CA ARG A 36 -6.43 13.32 -2.57
C ARG A 36 -5.99 11.87 -2.58
N LEU A 37 -6.95 10.97 -2.35
CA LEU A 37 -6.76 9.52 -2.43
C LEU A 37 -7.81 8.92 -3.36
N THR A 38 -7.37 8.31 -4.46
CA THR A 38 -8.23 7.55 -5.36
C THR A 38 -8.01 6.05 -5.15
N LEU A 39 -9.08 5.33 -4.82
CA LEU A 39 -9.08 3.88 -4.73
C LEU A 39 -9.35 3.27 -6.11
N VAL A 40 -8.49 2.36 -6.56
CA VAL A 40 -8.60 1.66 -7.85
C VAL A 40 -8.61 0.14 -7.60
N PRO A 41 -9.78 -0.47 -7.36
CA PRO A 41 -9.87 -1.90 -7.14
C PRO A 41 -9.54 -2.70 -8.41
N ALA A 42 -8.54 -3.57 -8.32
CA ALA A 42 -8.16 -4.50 -9.39
C ALA A 42 -8.78 -5.89 -9.15
N LYS A 43 -9.14 -6.61 -10.21
CA LYS A 43 -9.70 -7.97 -10.08
C LYS A 43 -8.63 -9.00 -9.78
N THR A 44 -7.42 -8.78 -10.30
CA THR A 44 -6.29 -9.70 -10.15
C THR A 44 -5.01 -8.99 -9.67
N PRO A 45 -4.07 -9.72 -9.05
CA PRO A 45 -2.75 -9.17 -8.71
C PRO A 45 -1.99 -8.64 -9.92
N ALA A 46 -2.14 -9.27 -11.09
CA ALA A 46 -1.50 -8.83 -12.33
C ALA A 46 -2.05 -7.48 -12.81
N GLU A 47 -3.37 -7.29 -12.76
CA GLU A 47 -4.01 -6.01 -13.04
C GLU A 47 -3.57 -4.92 -12.05
N ALA A 48 -3.49 -5.25 -10.75
CA ALA A 48 -3.05 -4.33 -9.72
C ALA A 48 -1.60 -3.85 -9.96
N LEU A 49 -0.70 -4.79 -10.30
CA LEU A 49 0.69 -4.48 -10.65
C LEU A 49 0.79 -3.61 -11.90
N TRP A 50 0.01 -3.92 -12.93
CA TRP A 50 -0.03 -3.13 -14.17
C TRP A 50 -0.53 -1.71 -13.90
N ALA A 51 -1.66 -1.57 -13.19
CA ALA A 51 -2.22 -0.26 -12.85
C ALA A 51 -1.26 0.58 -11.99
N ALA A 52 -0.58 -0.05 -11.02
CA ALA A 52 0.42 0.63 -10.22
C ALA A 52 1.62 1.10 -11.05
N GLU A 53 2.09 0.28 -11.99
CA GLU A 53 3.20 0.66 -12.89
C GLU A 53 2.82 1.84 -13.79
N GLU A 54 1.63 1.83 -14.39
CA GLU A 54 1.16 2.93 -15.25
C GLU A 54 0.90 4.21 -14.45
N ALA A 55 0.34 4.08 -13.24
CA ALA A 55 0.14 5.21 -12.34
C ALA A 55 1.48 5.87 -11.96
N LEU A 56 2.52 5.08 -11.69
CA LEU A 56 3.85 5.61 -11.36
C LEU A 56 4.51 6.36 -12.52
N LYS A 57 4.12 6.09 -13.77
CA LYS A 57 4.59 6.84 -14.96
C LYS A 57 3.84 8.17 -15.15
N CYS A 58 2.73 8.39 -14.44
CA CYS A 58 1.90 9.59 -14.58
C CYS A 58 2.46 10.75 -13.73
N PRO A 59 2.82 11.90 -14.31
CA PRO A 59 3.42 13.02 -13.56
C PRO A 59 2.51 13.65 -12.50
N ALA A 60 1.19 13.42 -12.57
CA ALA A 60 0.20 13.93 -11.63
C ALA A 60 0.08 13.06 -10.35
N VAL A 61 0.61 11.84 -10.38
CA VAL A 61 0.56 10.90 -9.26
C VAL A 61 1.79 11.10 -8.40
N ALA A 62 1.58 11.50 -7.14
CA ALA A 62 2.67 11.69 -6.18
C ALA A 62 3.09 10.36 -5.54
N ALA A 63 2.14 9.45 -5.34
CA ALA A 63 2.40 8.15 -4.74
C ALA A 63 1.39 7.09 -5.19
N VAL A 64 1.83 5.83 -5.18
CA VAL A 64 1.00 4.65 -5.37
C VAL A 64 1.16 3.71 -4.18
N ILE A 65 0.04 3.34 -3.56
CA ILE A 65 -0.08 2.30 -2.55
C ILE A 65 -0.63 1.06 -3.26
N LEU A 66 0.21 0.05 -3.46
CA LEU A 66 -0.18 -1.22 -4.02
C LEU A 66 -0.41 -2.22 -2.88
N GLU A 67 -1.59 -2.83 -2.83
CA GLU A 67 -1.93 -3.82 -1.81
C GLU A 67 -2.23 -5.17 -2.45
N LEU A 68 -1.42 -6.18 -2.11
CA LEU A 68 -1.51 -7.52 -2.69
C LEU A 68 -1.84 -8.59 -1.63
N PRO A 69 -2.79 -9.50 -1.92
CA PRO A 69 -3.16 -10.61 -1.06
C PRO A 69 -2.13 -11.76 -1.18
N ASP A 70 -2.45 -12.92 -0.62
CA ASP A 70 -1.70 -14.18 -0.79
C ASP A 70 -0.20 -14.05 -0.47
N GLN A 71 0.09 -13.39 0.66
CA GLN A 71 1.46 -13.14 1.10
C GLN A 71 2.30 -12.31 0.10
N GLY A 72 1.66 -11.63 -0.86
CA GLY A 72 2.34 -10.83 -1.87
C GLY A 72 3.12 -11.65 -2.90
N LYS A 73 2.77 -12.93 -3.13
CA LYS A 73 3.46 -13.81 -4.11
C LYS A 73 3.60 -13.19 -5.50
N ALA A 74 2.62 -12.40 -5.94
CA ALA A 74 2.66 -11.72 -7.23
C ALA A 74 3.72 -10.60 -7.31
N ALA A 75 4.13 -10.03 -6.18
CA ALA A 75 5.22 -9.05 -6.11
C ALA A 75 6.57 -9.74 -5.93
N ASP A 76 6.96 -10.54 -6.91
CA ASP A 76 8.29 -11.14 -6.98
C ASP A 76 9.39 -10.08 -7.20
N LEU A 77 10.65 -10.54 -7.24
CA LEU A 77 11.78 -9.63 -7.42
C LEU A 77 11.73 -8.88 -8.76
N THR A 78 11.17 -9.48 -9.81
CA THR A 78 11.06 -8.86 -11.13
C THR A 78 10.00 -7.77 -11.13
N ALA A 79 8.81 -8.06 -10.60
CA ALA A 79 7.72 -7.11 -10.45
C ALA A 79 8.14 -5.93 -9.57
N THR A 80 8.78 -6.17 -8.43
CA THR A 80 9.23 -5.09 -7.54
C THR A 80 10.36 -4.24 -8.14
N ARG A 81 11.22 -4.81 -9.00
CA ARG A 81 12.21 -4.04 -9.78
C ARG A 81 11.55 -3.12 -10.79
N ARG A 82 10.55 -3.62 -11.53
CA ARG A 82 9.77 -2.82 -12.49
C ARG A 82 9.09 -1.63 -11.82
N LEU A 83 8.43 -1.87 -10.69
CA LEU A 83 7.82 -0.79 -9.89
C LEU A 83 8.85 0.23 -9.39
N SER A 84 10.00 -0.24 -8.90
CA SER A 84 11.09 0.63 -8.45
C SER A 84 11.65 1.51 -9.57
N LEU A 85 11.75 0.98 -10.80
CA LEU A 85 12.15 1.74 -11.98
C LEU A 85 11.08 2.76 -12.37
N ALA A 86 9.82 2.35 -12.49
CA ALA A 86 8.71 3.24 -12.84
C ALA A 86 8.58 4.40 -11.83
N ALA A 87 8.70 4.11 -10.52
CA ALA A 87 8.72 5.12 -9.48
C ALA A 87 9.85 6.14 -9.66
N ARG A 88 11.05 5.68 -10.00
CA ARG A 88 12.20 6.57 -10.26
C ARG A 88 12.00 7.42 -11.51
N GLU A 89 11.51 6.84 -12.59
CA GLU A 89 11.28 7.52 -13.86
C GLU A 89 10.17 8.58 -13.77
N GLY A 90 9.05 8.26 -13.11
CA GLY A 90 7.95 9.22 -12.90
C GLY A 90 8.11 10.12 -11.69
N ALA A 91 9.21 9.99 -10.93
CA ALA A 91 9.48 10.73 -9.71
C ALA A 91 8.38 10.62 -8.61
N GLY A 92 7.69 9.49 -8.57
CA GLY A 92 6.62 9.18 -7.61
C GLY A 92 7.02 8.12 -6.58
N LEU A 93 6.33 8.06 -5.44
CA LEU A 93 6.61 7.04 -4.42
C LEU A 93 5.81 5.75 -4.68
N ALA A 94 6.48 4.59 -4.67
CA ALA A 94 5.81 3.28 -4.65
C ALA A 94 5.84 2.69 -3.24
N CYS A 95 4.67 2.47 -2.64
CA CYS A 95 4.48 1.73 -1.40
C CYS A 95 3.80 0.39 -1.71
N LEU A 96 4.35 -0.70 -1.19
CA LEU A 96 3.80 -2.03 -1.37
C LEU A 96 3.40 -2.62 -0.01
N ILE A 97 2.10 -2.78 0.20
CA ILE A 97 1.51 -3.46 1.35
C ILE A 97 1.39 -4.95 1.00
N ARG A 98 1.99 -5.79 1.85
CA ARG A 98 1.88 -7.25 1.76
C ARG A 98 1.37 -7.81 3.07
N HIS A 99 0.30 -8.57 3.00
CA HIS A 99 -0.21 -9.36 4.12
C HIS A 99 0.60 -10.65 4.26
N CYS A 100 1.85 -10.54 4.69
CA CYS A 100 2.78 -11.66 4.81
C CYS A 100 3.50 -11.65 6.16
N LEU A 101 3.60 -12.83 6.78
CA LEU A 101 4.32 -13.05 8.02
C LEU A 101 5.83 -13.29 7.79
N THR A 102 6.25 -13.55 6.54
CA THR A 102 7.64 -13.90 6.20
C THR A 102 8.21 -12.92 5.18
N PRO A 103 9.41 -12.34 5.41
CA PRO A 103 10.02 -11.45 4.43
C PRO A 103 10.30 -12.16 3.09
N LEU A 104 9.68 -11.68 1.99
CA LEU A 104 10.05 -12.08 0.63
C LEU A 104 11.11 -11.15 0.02
N PRO A 105 12.01 -11.62 -0.87
CA PRO A 105 12.92 -10.77 -1.61
C PRO A 105 12.18 -9.66 -2.40
N SER A 106 12.74 -8.44 -2.43
CA SER A 106 12.17 -7.33 -3.19
C SER A 106 13.23 -6.29 -3.54
N ALA A 107 12.98 -5.48 -4.56
CA ALA A 107 13.82 -4.32 -4.89
C ALA A 107 13.44 -3.00 -4.18
N ALA A 108 12.67 -3.07 -3.09
CA ALA A 108 12.34 -1.91 -2.27
C ALA A 108 13.60 -1.31 -1.61
N ALA A 109 13.70 0.02 -1.61
CA ALA A 109 14.81 0.72 -0.97
C ALA A 109 14.74 0.68 0.56
N THR A 110 13.52 0.63 1.11
CA THR A 110 13.24 0.49 2.53
C THR A 110 12.22 -0.62 2.75
N ARG A 111 12.26 -1.24 3.94
CA ARG A 111 11.30 -2.26 4.34
C ARG A 111 10.89 -2.00 5.79
N TRP A 112 9.59 -2.02 6.02
CA TRP A 112 9.00 -1.86 7.33
C TRP A 112 8.15 -3.07 7.67
N THR A 113 8.14 -3.42 8.95
CA THR A 113 7.25 -4.44 9.51
C THR A 113 6.37 -3.74 10.53
N ILE A 114 5.07 -3.95 10.42
CA ILE A 114 4.07 -3.34 11.30
C ILE A 114 3.47 -4.48 12.14
N THR A 115 3.42 -4.27 13.45
CA THR A 115 2.73 -5.16 14.40
C THR A 115 1.66 -4.36 15.13
N PRO A 116 0.52 -4.97 15.47
CA PRO A 116 -0.50 -4.28 16.26
C PRO A 116 0.08 -3.86 17.62
N ALA A 117 -0.32 -2.69 18.09
CA ALA A 117 -0.08 -2.24 19.45
C ALA A 117 -1.35 -2.48 20.29
N PRO A 118 -1.23 -2.71 21.62
CA PRO A 118 -2.40 -2.78 22.50
C PRO A 118 -3.27 -1.53 22.38
N SER A 119 -4.59 -1.71 22.36
CA SER A 119 -5.54 -0.60 22.43
C SER A 119 -5.56 0.01 23.83
N GLN A 120 -5.96 1.28 23.94
CA GLN A 120 -6.28 1.82 25.26
C GLN A 120 -7.53 1.10 25.79
N PRO A 121 -7.61 0.81 27.10
CA PRO A 121 -8.81 0.24 27.70
C PRO A 121 -9.99 1.20 27.44
N ASP A 122 -11.09 0.65 26.95
CA ASP A 122 -12.38 1.34 26.95
C ASP A 122 -13.23 0.88 28.14
N ASP A 123 -14.44 1.43 28.28
CA ASP A 123 -15.38 1.06 29.35
C ASP A 123 -15.79 -0.43 29.33
N PHE A 124 -15.47 -1.16 28.25
CA PHE A 124 -15.71 -2.59 28.09
C PHE A 124 -14.46 -3.44 28.34
N GLY A 125 -13.35 -2.84 28.79
CA GLY A 125 -12.08 -3.54 29.05
C GLY A 125 -11.14 -3.63 27.83
N GLY A 126 -11.49 -2.97 26.72
CA GLY A 126 -10.70 -2.92 25.48
C GLY A 126 -10.89 -4.13 24.55
N LEU A 127 -10.51 -3.96 23.29
CA LEU A 127 -10.41 -5.06 22.31
C LEU A 127 -8.97 -5.57 22.25
N GLY A 128 -8.75 -6.80 22.71
CA GLY A 128 -7.45 -7.48 22.68
C GLY A 128 -7.05 -8.06 24.05
N PRO A 129 -5.99 -8.89 24.10
CA PRO A 129 -5.47 -9.38 25.36
C PRO A 129 -4.93 -8.22 26.21
N LEU A 130 -5.39 -8.16 27.46
CA LEU A 130 -4.77 -7.34 28.50
C LEU A 130 -3.36 -7.90 28.73
N ALA A 131 -2.34 -7.06 28.55
CA ALA A 131 -0.94 -7.43 28.73
C ALA A 131 -0.64 -7.90 30.16
#